data_AF-X1QN32-F1
#
_entry.id   AF-X1QN32-F1
#
_cell.length_a   1.000
_cell.length_b   1.000
_cell.length_c   1.000
_cell.angle_alpha   90.00
_cell.angle_beta   90.00
_cell.angle_gamma   90.00
#
_symmetry.space_group_name_H-M   'P 1'
#
loop_
_entity.id
_entity.type
_entity.pdbx_description
1 polymer ?
#
loop_
_entity_poly.entity_id
_entity_poly.type
_entity_poly.pdbx_seq_one_letter_code
_entity_poly.pdbx_strand_id
1 'polypeptide(L)'
;LSDEDDIQMFAKFYYLWSAFNSLYNLELDEDESERERIKKILHLIERKNSDLFINDNSEELMKYDEPVRDEKYYFLMKFNRRYREKHRNIKDDKKLNKIYKSPGSSFSQRLESVILTIYQIRNNLTHGNKSGDYRDIYLIKNANPILFNLVNILLRKLELK
;
A
#
# COMPACT_ATOMS: atom_id res chain seq x y z
N LEU A 1 -6.73 21.39 -2.85
CA LEU A 1 -7.05 20.12 -2.19
C LEU A 1 -7.91 20.57 -1.03
N SER A 2 -9.20 20.62 -1.32
CA SER A 2 -10.20 20.83 -0.28
C SER A 2 -10.22 19.58 0.60
N ASP A 3 -10.69 19.71 1.84
CA ASP A 3 -10.86 18.55 2.74
C ASP A 3 -11.72 17.44 2.10
N GLU A 4 -12.57 17.79 1.14
CA GLU A 4 -13.41 16.86 0.37
C GLU A 4 -12.62 15.94 -0.57
N ASP A 5 -11.58 16.45 -1.25
CA ASP A 5 -10.71 15.65 -2.13
C ASP A 5 -9.99 14.55 -1.33
N ASP A 6 -9.51 14.92 -0.13
CA ASP A 6 -8.82 14.00 0.76
C ASP A 6 -9.79 12.94 1.29
N ILE A 7 -10.99 13.34 1.75
CA ILE A 7 -12.04 12.40 2.19
C ILE A 7 -12.37 11.37 1.10
N GLN A 8 -12.57 11.81 -0.15
CA GLN A 8 -12.84 10.90 -1.27
C GLN A 8 -11.67 9.95 -1.53
N MET A 9 -10.44 10.44 -1.41
CA MET A 9 -9.23 9.63 -1.59
C MET A 9 -9.10 8.54 -0.51
N PHE A 10 -9.38 8.88 0.76
CA PHE A 10 -9.42 7.91 1.86
C PHE A 10 -10.56 6.90 1.69
N ALA A 11 -11.77 7.36 1.33
CA ALA A 11 -12.91 6.48 1.10
C ALA A 11 -12.61 5.48 -0.03
N LYS A 12 -12.05 5.96 -1.16
CA LYS A 12 -11.61 5.11 -2.28
C LYS A 12 -10.61 4.05 -1.82
N PHE A 13 -9.65 4.41 -1.00
CA PHE A 13 -8.67 3.48 -0.46
C PHE A 13 -9.34 2.36 0.35
N TYR A 14 -10.23 2.71 1.27
CA TYR A 14 -10.95 1.73 2.09
C TYR A 14 -11.85 0.81 1.26
N TYR A 15 -12.55 1.34 0.24
CA TYR A 15 -13.36 0.51 -0.65
C TYR A 15 -12.52 -0.45 -1.47
N LEU A 16 -11.41 0.02 -2.06
CA LEU A 16 -10.50 -0.84 -2.82
C LEU A 16 -9.84 -1.90 -1.94
N TRP A 17 -9.42 -1.52 -0.73
CA TRP A 17 -8.87 -2.47 0.24
C TRP A 17 -9.91 -3.51 0.65
N SER A 18 -11.16 -3.11 0.89
CA SER A 18 -12.24 -4.02 1.26
C SER A 18 -12.58 -4.99 0.13
N ALA A 19 -12.57 -4.52 -1.12
CA ALA A 19 -12.70 -5.37 -2.29
C ALA A 19 -11.55 -6.39 -2.36
N PHE A 20 -10.30 -5.95 -2.23
CA PHE A 20 -9.15 -6.85 -2.20
C PHE A 20 -9.22 -7.87 -1.04
N ASN A 21 -9.64 -7.44 0.15
CA ASN A 21 -9.87 -8.28 1.32
C ASN A 21 -10.91 -9.36 1.06
N SER A 22 -12.01 -9.00 0.40
CA SER A 22 -13.03 -9.97 -0.01
C SER A 22 -12.40 -11.01 -0.93
N LEU A 23 -11.60 -10.61 -1.92
CA LEU A 23 -10.99 -11.52 -2.88
C LEU A 23 -10.00 -12.51 -2.22
N TYR A 24 -9.13 -12.06 -1.32
CA TYR A 24 -8.18 -12.99 -0.67
C TYR A 24 -8.79 -13.84 0.43
N ASN A 25 -9.97 -13.47 0.97
CA ASN A 25 -10.71 -14.35 1.88
C ASN A 25 -11.52 -15.42 1.13
N LEU A 26 -11.72 -15.30 -0.19
CA LEU A 26 -12.30 -16.37 -1.01
C LEU A 26 -11.32 -17.53 -1.23
N GLU A 27 -10.02 -17.27 -1.17
CA GLU A 27 -8.95 -18.22 -1.49
C GLU A 27 -8.27 -18.78 -0.22
N LEU A 28 -9.05 -19.44 0.67
CA LEU A 28 -8.63 -20.50 1.63
C LEU A 28 -8.67 -20.21 3.16
N ASP A 29 -8.78 -21.33 3.89
CA ASP A 29 -8.74 -21.67 5.33
C ASP A 29 -8.70 -20.57 6.41
N GLU A 30 -9.60 -20.70 7.40
CA GLU A 30 -9.75 -19.78 8.54
C GLU A 30 -8.48 -19.68 9.41
N ASP A 31 -7.65 -20.72 9.44
CA ASP A 31 -6.46 -20.82 10.29
C ASP A 31 -5.25 -20.01 9.80
N GLU A 32 -5.28 -19.50 8.56
CA GLU A 32 -4.14 -18.77 8.00
C GLU A 32 -4.13 -17.29 8.41
N SER A 33 -2.92 -16.75 8.63
CA SER A 33 -2.77 -15.32 8.90
C SER A 33 -3.14 -14.48 7.68
N GLU A 34 -3.68 -13.27 7.90
CA GLU A 34 -4.03 -12.32 6.82
C GLU A 34 -2.86 -12.08 5.84
N ARG A 35 -1.63 -12.06 6.36
CA ARG A 35 -0.42 -11.87 5.55
C ARG A 35 -0.14 -13.06 4.61
N GLU A 36 -0.39 -14.28 5.06
CA GLU A 36 -0.23 -15.48 4.21
C GLU A 36 -1.33 -15.55 3.15
N ARG A 37 -2.57 -15.21 3.50
CA ARG A 37 -3.66 -15.08 2.51
C ARG A 37 -3.35 -14.07 1.41
N ILE A 38 -2.80 -12.90 1.78
CA ILE A 38 -2.31 -11.90 0.82
C ILE A 38 -1.25 -12.51 -0.12
N LYS A 39 -0.24 -13.20 0.41
CA LYS A 39 0.81 -13.81 -0.44
C LYS A 39 0.23 -14.84 -1.41
N LYS A 40 -0.68 -15.69 -0.93
CA LYS A 40 -1.34 -16.72 -1.75
C LYS A 40 -2.06 -16.13 -2.94
N ILE A 41 -2.93 -15.14 -2.71
CA ILE A 41 -3.68 -14.55 -3.82
C ILE A 41 -2.78 -13.84 -4.84
N LEU A 42 -1.62 -13.31 -4.41
CA LEU A 42 -0.67 -12.66 -5.32
C LEU A 42 0.02 -13.63 -6.28
N HIS A 43 0.03 -14.95 -5.99
CA HIS A 43 0.50 -15.95 -6.95
C HIS A 43 -0.37 -16.05 -8.20
N LEU A 44 -1.62 -15.56 -8.17
CA LEU A 44 -2.49 -15.49 -9.34
C LEU A 44 -2.08 -14.38 -10.33
N ILE A 45 -1.19 -13.46 -9.91
CA ILE A 45 -0.75 -12.34 -10.74
C ILE A 45 0.45 -12.75 -11.60
N GLU A 46 0.22 -12.76 -12.91
CA GLU A 46 1.25 -13.09 -13.88
C GLU A 46 2.25 -11.95 -14.11
N ARG A 47 3.50 -12.32 -14.43
CA ARG A 47 4.60 -11.38 -14.74
C ARG A 47 4.27 -10.40 -15.87
N LYS A 48 3.43 -10.79 -16.83
CA LYS A 48 3.02 -9.90 -17.93
C LYS A 48 2.26 -8.65 -17.45
N ASN A 49 1.76 -8.66 -16.21
CA ASN A 49 1.12 -7.51 -15.60
C ASN A 49 2.12 -6.60 -14.88
N SER A 50 3.44 -6.81 -15.03
CA SER A 50 4.46 -6.11 -14.26
C SER A 50 4.33 -4.61 -14.31
N ASP A 51 4.08 -4.05 -15.49
CA ASP A 51 4.10 -2.61 -15.71
C ASP A 51 2.90 -1.91 -15.03
N LEU A 52 1.84 -2.65 -14.72
CA LEU A 52 0.69 -2.15 -13.98
C LEU A 52 0.95 -2.01 -12.48
N PHE A 53 1.98 -2.70 -11.96
CA PHE A 53 2.33 -2.75 -10.54
C PHE A 53 3.71 -2.18 -10.22
N ILE A 54 4.62 -2.25 -11.18
CA ILE A 54 6.00 -1.78 -11.11
C ILE A 54 6.10 -0.56 -12.03
N ASN A 55 5.61 0.56 -11.52
CA ASN A 55 5.55 1.84 -12.20
C ASN A 55 5.84 2.97 -11.22
N ASP A 56 5.74 4.21 -11.70
CA ASP A 56 5.96 5.43 -10.95
C ASP A 56 5.22 5.43 -9.60
N ASN A 57 3.95 5.03 -9.54
CA ASN A 57 3.20 5.01 -8.26
C ASN A 57 3.84 4.04 -7.25
N SER A 58 4.28 2.87 -7.70
CA SER A 58 4.96 1.91 -6.82
C SER A 58 6.35 2.40 -6.41
N GLU A 59 7.08 3.08 -7.30
CA GLU A 59 8.37 3.67 -6.94
C GLU A 59 8.21 4.77 -5.90
N GLU A 60 7.26 5.68 -6.10
CA GLU A 60 6.88 6.75 -5.17
C GLU A 60 6.42 6.18 -3.82
N LEU A 61 5.59 5.13 -3.83
CA LEU A 61 5.17 4.41 -2.60
C LEU A 61 6.38 3.85 -1.84
N MET A 62 7.36 3.31 -2.56
CA MET A 62 8.57 2.70 -1.99
C MET A 62 9.68 3.72 -1.67
N LYS A 63 9.51 5.01 -1.97
CA LYS A 63 10.36 6.11 -1.49
C LYS A 63 10.10 6.49 -0.03
N TYR A 64 9.41 5.62 0.71
CA TYR A 64 8.91 5.81 2.07
C TYR A 64 9.86 6.60 2.98
N ASP A 65 11.16 6.31 3.06
CA ASP A 65 12.13 6.95 3.97
C ASP A 65 12.58 8.38 3.59
N GLU A 66 12.14 8.92 2.46
CA GLU A 66 12.46 10.29 2.07
C GLU A 66 11.43 11.28 2.63
N PRO A 67 11.85 12.41 3.22
CA PRO A 67 10.92 13.46 3.60
C PRO A 67 10.18 13.93 2.35
N VAL A 68 8.85 13.96 2.39
CA VAL A 68 8.00 14.43 1.28
C VAL A 68 8.37 15.90 1.01
N ARG A 69 9.07 16.16 -0.11
CA ARG A 69 9.58 17.48 -0.50
C ARG A 69 8.57 18.32 -1.29
N ASP A 70 7.29 18.13 -1.06
CA ASP A 70 6.27 18.96 -1.69
C ASP A 70 5.98 20.18 -0.80
N GLU A 71 6.32 21.37 -1.30
CA GLU A 71 6.25 22.66 -0.58
C GLU A 71 4.85 22.95 -0.02
N LYS A 72 3.80 22.44 -0.68
CA LYS A 72 2.42 22.58 -0.22
C LYS A 72 2.18 21.87 1.12
N TYR A 73 2.88 20.76 1.35
CA TYR A 73 2.78 19.96 2.57
C TYR A 73 3.80 20.38 3.63
N TYR A 74 4.89 21.05 3.23
CA TYR A 74 5.89 21.63 4.13
C TYR A 74 5.30 22.73 5.05
N PHE A 75 4.35 23.53 4.55
CA PHE A 75 3.70 24.59 5.33
C PHE A 75 2.89 24.02 6.53
N LEU A 76 2.32 22.84 6.37
CA LEU A 76 1.50 22.17 7.39
C LEU A 76 2.34 21.44 8.45
N MET A 77 3.57 21.02 8.12
CA MET A 77 4.53 20.48 9.10
C MET A 77 4.93 21.50 10.18
N LYS A 78 4.90 22.81 9.88
CA LYS A 78 5.24 23.87 10.85
C LYS A 78 4.27 23.93 12.05
N PHE A 79 3.01 23.49 11.87
CA PHE A 79 2.00 23.53 12.93
C PHE A 79 2.08 22.34 13.90
N ASN A 80 2.65 21.21 13.49
CA ASN A 80 2.63 19.97 14.26
C ASN A 80 4.01 19.57 14.80
N ARG A 81 4.68 20.52 15.47
CA ARG A 81 6.04 20.38 16.03
C ARG A 81 6.20 19.31 17.14
N ARG A 82 5.12 18.64 17.55
CA ARG A 82 5.10 17.59 18.59
C ARG A 82 5.12 16.15 18.07
N TYR A 83 5.09 15.93 16.75
CA TYR A 83 5.01 14.59 16.14
C TYR A 83 6.38 13.89 15.99
N ARG A 84 7.20 13.91 17.04
CA ARG A 84 8.38 13.05 17.08
C ARG A 84 7.99 11.65 17.58
N GLU A 85 8.28 10.67 16.73
CA GLU A 85 8.73 9.34 17.15
C GLU A 85 7.74 8.53 18.00
N LYS A 86 6.64 8.07 17.39
CA LYS A 86 6.09 6.76 17.77
C LYS A 86 6.00 5.86 16.56
N HIS A 87 7.13 5.18 16.39
CA HIS A 87 7.48 4.08 15.51
C HIS A 87 6.30 3.33 14.87
N ARG A 88 6.10 3.60 13.57
CA ARG A 88 5.94 2.49 12.63
C ARG A 88 7.11 1.53 12.82
N ASN A 89 6.93 0.25 12.55
CA ASN A 89 8.01 -0.72 12.68
C ASN A 89 9.05 -0.49 11.56
N ILE A 90 9.91 0.53 11.71
CA ILE A 90 10.86 1.03 10.70
C ILE A 90 11.73 -0.12 10.14
N LYS A 91 11.95 -1.17 10.93
CA LYS A 91 12.69 -2.37 10.52
C LYS A 91 11.98 -3.15 9.41
N ASP A 92 10.66 -3.27 9.47
CA ASP A 92 9.88 -4.00 8.45
C ASP A 92 9.81 -3.19 7.15
N ASP A 93 9.62 -1.88 7.23
CA ASP A 93 9.53 -0.99 6.07
C ASP A 93 10.86 -0.95 5.29
N LYS A 94 11.98 -0.82 6.00
CA LYS A 94 13.32 -0.88 5.39
C LYS A 94 13.58 -2.22 4.72
N LYS A 95 13.07 -3.32 5.29
CA LYS A 95 13.20 -4.66 4.70
C LYS A 95 12.41 -4.76 3.39
N LEU A 96 11.15 -4.33 3.37
CA LEU A 96 10.31 -4.36 2.16
C LEU A 96 10.89 -3.50 1.04
N ASN A 97 11.39 -2.30 1.38
CA ASN A 97 12.05 -1.41 0.42
C ASN A 97 13.35 -2.02 -0.13
N LYS A 98 14.17 -2.62 0.74
CA LYS A 98 15.39 -3.31 0.32
C LYS A 98 15.08 -4.46 -0.65
N ILE A 99 14.04 -5.24 -0.38
CA ILE A 99 13.59 -6.32 -1.29
C ILE A 99 13.15 -5.71 -2.63
N TYR A 100 12.33 -4.65 -2.60
CA TYR A 100 11.83 -4.01 -3.81
C TYR A 100 12.95 -3.46 -4.71
N LYS A 101 13.95 -2.79 -4.13
CA LYS A 101 15.07 -2.15 -4.85
C LYS A 101 16.25 -3.08 -5.16
N SER A 102 16.23 -4.34 -4.69
CA SER A 102 17.36 -5.25 -4.90
C SER A 102 17.54 -5.60 -6.38
N PRO A 103 18.75 -5.52 -6.95
CA PRO A 103 19.00 -5.85 -8.37
C PRO A 103 18.66 -7.28 -8.81
N GLY A 104 18.32 -8.18 -7.88
CA GLY A 104 17.91 -9.57 -8.16
C GLY A 104 16.48 -9.90 -7.73
N SER A 105 15.68 -8.93 -7.30
CA SER A 105 14.31 -9.22 -6.85
C SER A 105 13.40 -9.58 -8.03
N SER A 106 12.71 -10.71 -7.89
CA SER A 106 11.71 -11.16 -8.86
C SER A 106 10.48 -10.23 -8.85
N PHE A 107 9.71 -10.26 -9.94
CA PHE A 107 8.44 -9.55 -10.02
C PHE A 107 7.53 -9.85 -8.82
N SER A 108 7.35 -11.12 -8.47
CA SER A 108 6.50 -11.54 -7.35
C SER A 108 6.98 -10.98 -6.01
N GLN A 109 8.30 -10.96 -5.76
CA GLN A 109 8.86 -10.36 -4.54
C GLN A 109 8.64 -8.85 -4.49
N ARG A 110 8.77 -8.15 -5.62
CA ARG A 110 8.53 -6.71 -5.70
C ARG A 110 7.05 -6.38 -5.50
N LEU A 111 6.16 -7.15 -6.14
CA LEU A 111 4.71 -7.04 -5.96
C LEU A 111 4.32 -7.29 -4.49
N GLU A 112 4.84 -8.36 -3.87
CA GLU A 112 4.61 -8.64 -2.45
C GLU A 112 5.06 -7.47 -1.58
N SER A 113 6.27 -6.92 -1.81
CA SER A 113 6.74 -5.75 -1.07
C SER A 113 5.80 -4.55 -1.18
N VAL A 114 5.27 -4.27 -2.38
CA VAL A 114 4.34 -3.17 -2.62
C VAL A 114 3.04 -3.40 -1.85
N ILE A 115 2.42 -4.58 -1.99
CA ILE A 115 1.12 -4.87 -1.35
C ILE A 115 1.25 -4.95 0.18
N LEU A 116 2.35 -5.48 0.71
CA LEU A 116 2.60 -5.45 2.16
C LEU A 116 2.84 -4.04 2.70
N THR A 117 3.40 -3.13 1.88
CA THR A 117 3.49 -1.71 2.25
C THR A 117 2.09 -1.08 2.32
N ILE A 118 1.20 -1.42 1.38
CA ILE A 118 -0.20 -0.97 1.39
C ILE A 118 -0.95 -1.53 2.60
N TYR A 119 -0.72 -2.79 2.96
CA TYR A 119 -1.26 -3.41 4.16
C TYR A 119 -0.84 -2.67 5.44
N GLN A 120 0.43 -2.26 5.54
CA GLN A 120 0.90 -1.44 6.67
C GLN A 120 0.24 -0.06 6.71
N ILE A 121 -0.02 0.57 5.56
CA ILE A 121 -0.78 1.83 5.49
C ILE A 121 -2.18 1.61 6.09
N ARG A 122 -2.90 0.57 5.65
CA ARG A 122 -4.22 0.23 6.19
C ARG A 122 -4.20 0.00 7.70
N ASN A 123 -3.24 -0.76 8.20
CA ASN A 123 -3.14 -1.05 9.63
C ASN A 123 -2.86 0.20 10.47
N ASN A 124 -2.01 1.10 9.97
CA ASN A 124 -1.77 2.39 10.60
C ASN A 124 -3.04 3.22 10.72
N LEU A 125 -3.81 3.33 9.62
CA LEU A 125 -5.05 4.11 9.57
C LEU A 125 -6.15 3.51 10.46
N THR A 126 -6.23 2.18 10.53
CA THR A 126 -7.32 1.47 11.22
C THR A 126 -7.08 1.32 12.73
N HIS A 127 -5.85 1.00 13.14
CA HIS A 127 -5.53 0.67 14.53
C HIS A 127 -4.89 1.83 15.30
N GLY A 128 -4.68 2.97 14.65
CA GLY A 128 -4.39 4.22 15.35
C GLY A 128 -3.07 4.20 16.12
N ASN A 129 -1.95 3.90 15.44
CA ASN A 129 -0.74 4.62 15.84
C ASN A 129 -1.04 6.10 15.55
N LYS A 130 -1.24 6.89 16.61
CA LYS A 130 -1.82 8.26 16.67
C LYS A 130 -1.12 9.33 15.81
N SER A 131 -1.00 9.12 14.51
CA SER A 131 -0.42 10.07 13.56
C SER A 131 -1.01 9.76 12.19
N GLY A 132 -2.22 10.28 11.92
CA GLY A 132 -2.58 10.58 10.54
C GLY A 132 -1.62 11.68 10.09
N ASP A 133 -0.56 11.27 9.40
CA ASP A 133 0.49 12.16 8.93
C ASP A 133 0.21 12.51 7.46
N TYR A 134 0.66 13.67 6.97
CA TYR A 134 0.50 14.04 5.54
C TYR A 134 1.21 13.05 4.61
N ARG A 135 2.17 12.30 5.15
CA ARG A 135 2.77 11.13 4.53
C ARG A 135 1.71 10.08 4.17
N ASP A 136 0.71 9.84 5.02
CA ASP A 136 -0.35 8.87 4.75
C ASP A 136 -1.19 9.30 3.55
N ILE A 137 -1.48 10.61 3.39
CA ILE A 137 -2.19 11.14 2.21
C ILE A 137 -1.40 10.83 0.93
N TYR A 138 -0.12 11.18 0.89
CA TYR A 138 0.74 10.91 -0.25
C TYR A 138 0.85 9.42 -0.56
N LEU A 139 0.97 8.57 0.46
CA LEU A 139 1.06 7.13 0.29
C LEU A 139 -0.24 6.52 -0.21
N ILE A 140 -1.38 6.98 0.30
CA ILE A 140 -2.71 6.54 -0.15
C ILE A 140 -2.95 6.94 -1.60
N LYS A 141 -2.55 8.15 -1.98
CA LYS A 141 -2.62 8.63 -3.37
C LYS A 141 -1.92 7.66 -4.31
N ASN A 142 -0.73 7.20 -3.95
CA ASN A 142 0.06 6.25 -4.75
C ASN A 142 -0.45 4.79 -4.63
N ALA A 143 -1.03 4.40 -3.49
CA ALA A 143 -1.60 3.07 -3.28
C ALA A 143 -2.90 2.85 -4.07
N ASN A 144 -3.72 3.89 -4.24
CA ASN A 144 -5.04 3.79 -4.89
C ASN A 144 -4.98 3.22 -6.34
N PRO A 145 -4.13 3.72 -7.26
CA PRO A 145 -3.98 3.13 -8.59
C PRO A 145 -3.52 1.67 -8.56
N ILE A 146 -2.62 1.33 -7.64
CA ILE A 146 -2.07 -0.03 -7.49
C ILE A 146 -3.17 -0.99 -7.04
N LEU A 147 -3.94 -0.62 -6.01
CA LEU A 147 -5.07 -1.42 -5.52
C LEU A 147 -6.16 -1.58 -6.58
N PHE A 148 -6.46 -0.53 -7.33
CA PHE A 148 -7.45 -0.59 -8.41
C PHE A 148 -7.05 -1.62 -9.48
N ASN A 149 -5.79 -1.59 -9.92
CA ASN A 149 -5.28 -2.58 -10.88
C ASN A 149 -5.28 -3.99 -10.28
N LEU A 150 -4.90 -4.14 -9.01
CA LEU A 150 -4.89 -5.42 -8.31
C LEU A 150 -6.27 -6.06 -8.29
N VAL A 151 -7.27 -5.32 -7.80
CA VAL A 151 -8.66 -5.79 -7.70
C VAL A 151 -9.20 -6.18 -9.06
N ASN A 152 -9.00 -5.38 -10.10
CA ASN A 152 -9.50 -5.69 -11.45
C ASN A 152 -8.86 -6.94 -12.04
N ILE A 153 -7.56 -7.16 -11.85
CA ILE A 153 -6.88 -8.35 -12.35
C ILE A 153 -7.38 -9.59 -11.60
N LEU A 154 -7.49 -9.51 -10.28
CA LEU A 154 -7.95 -10.63 -9.45
C LEU A 154 -9.40 -10.98 -9.73
N LEU A 155 -10.30 -10.00 -9.87
CA LEU A 155 -11.69 -10.23 -10.27
C LEU A 155 -11.76 -11.02 -11.59
N ARG A 156 -11.06 -10.55 -12.63
CA ARG A 156 -11.01 -11.27 -13.92
C ARG A 156 -10.44 -12.68 -13.79
N LYS A 157 -9.47 -12.90 -12.90
CA LYS A 157 -8.87 -14.21 -12.69
C LYS A 157 -9.79 -15.18 -11.94
N LEU A 158 -10.63 -14.66 -11.03
CA LEU A 158 -11.55 -15.45 -10.23
C LEU A 158 -12.90 -15.67 -10.93
N GLU A 159 -13.36 -14.74 -11.77
CA GLU A 159 -14.56 -14.91 -12.63
C GLU A 159 -14.34 -15.90 -13.78
N LEU A 160 -13.08 -16.19 -14.13
CA LEU A 160 -12.70 -17.16 -15.16
C LEU A 160 -12.49 -18.59 -14.60
N LYS A 161 -12.84 -18.85 -13.34
CA LYS A 161 -12.90 -20.19 -12.75
C LYS A 161 -14.35 -20.69 -12.74
#